data_AF-A0A359EHD4-F1
#
_entry.id   AF-A0A359EHD4-F1
#
_cell.length_a   1.000
_cell.length_b   1.000
_cell.length_c   1.000
_cell.angle_alpha   90.00
_cell.angle_beta   90.00
_cell.angle_gamma   90.00
#
_symmetry.space_group_name_H-M   'P 1'
#
loop_
_entity.id
_entity.type
_entity.pdbx_description
1 polymer ?
#
loop_
_entity_poly.entity_id
_entity_poly.type
_entity_poly.pdbx_seq_one_letter_code
_entity_poly.pdbx_strand_id
1 'polypeptide(L)'
;MVWYNVEPQEGQYDWGSLQKLDIAMRELAARDIEVILIVRGTPDWAQKVPGSACGPIAQEKFGSFAIFMSELVRRYSQPPYNVKYWELGNEPDVAPELVPSNYPFGCWGDSADENYGGGYYAEMLKVVYPAIKSVDQEAQILIGGLLLDCDPYYPPESKDCLPSRFLNGILANGGADYFDIVSFHGYPPYQNQSMSQEWESPGWAVRGGVVVGKIDYLRSIMQQYKVNKPLFLTESALSCPEWNKNECQQPDEHFYETQADYLVRLFVRNWALDVAGTIWYDFEGKGWRYGGLVGEDAINPKPAFQAFKYLNEKLARMSYIGETPLSNGLQGYIFVDDDRETWVIWSQDESPQAMELPS
;
A
#
# COMPACT_ATOMS: atom_id res chain seq x y z
N MET A 1 -5.45 -13.27 1.41
CA MET A 1 -6.39 -14.41 1.34
C MET A 1 -7.17 -14.35 0.02
N VAL A 2 -7.57 -15.50 -0.54
CA VAL A 2 -8.25 -15.59 -1.84
C VAL A 2 -9.62 -16.24 -1.70
N TRP A 3 -10.70 -15.51 -1.96
CA TRP A 3 -12.09 -15.90 -1.67
C TRP A 3 -12.51 -17.14 -2.46
N TYR A 4 -12.18 -17.21 -3.76
CA TYR A 4 -12.52 -18.38 -4.58
C TYR A 4 -11.88 -19.70 -4.12
N ASN A 5 -10.77 -19.65 -3.36
CA ASN A 5 -10.19 -20.85 -2.75
C ASN A 5 -10.97 -21.30 -1.52
N VAL A 6 -11.57 -20.36 -0.79
CA VAL A 6 -12.28 -20.62 0.47
C VAL A 6 -13.76 -20.92 0.22
N GLU A 7 -14.40 -20.29 -0.76
CA GLU A 7 -15.81 -20.50 -1.10
C GLU A 7 -15.97 -20.82 -2.60
N PRO A 8 -15.49 -21.99 -3.05
CA PRO A 8 -15.55 -22.37 -4.46
C PRO A 8 -17.00 -22.54 -4.96
N GLN A 9 -17.95 -22.78 -4.06
CA GLN A 9 -19.39 -22.79 -4.32
C GLN A 9 -20.10 -21.95 -3.26
N GLU A 10 -21.12 -21.20 -3.65
CA GLU A 10 -21.87 -20.31 -2.75
C GLU A 10 -22.37 -21.07 -1.51
N GLY A 11 -22.01 -20.58 -0.32
CA GLY A 11 -22.33 -21.15 0.98
C GLY A 11 -21.52 -22.38 1.39
N GLN A 12 -20.55 -22.84 0.59
CA GLN A 12 -19.72 -24.01 0.89
C GLN A 12 -18.26 -23.62 1.10
N TYR A 13 -17.83 -23.63 2.37
CA TYR A 13 -16.48 -23.20 2.76
C TYR A 13 -15.47 -24.35 2.83
N ASP A 14 -14.37 -24.23 2.09
CA ASP A 14 -13.14 -25.00 2.26
C ASP A 14 -12.13 -24.23 3.13
N TRP A 15 -12.32 -24.30 4.44
CA TRP A 15 -11.39 -23.73 5.41
C TRP A 15 -10.01 -24.42 5.40
N GLY A 16 -9.91 -25.62 4.83
CA GLY A 16 -8.63 -26.33 4.70
C GLY A 16 -7.64 -25.60 3.79
N SER A 17 -8.15 -24.85 2.81
CA SER A 17 -7.35 -24.00 1.92
C SER A 17 -6.52 -22.93 2.66
N LEU A 18 -6.90 -22.57 3.89
CA LEU A 18 -6.23 -21.56 4.70
C LEU A 18 -5.20 -22.10 5.69
N GLN A 19 -4.87 -23.40 5.67
CA GLN A 19 -3.96 -23.99 6.65
C GLN A 19 -2.59 -23.28 6.75
N LYS A 20 -1.99 -22.90 5.62
CA LYS A 20 -0.71 -22.17 5.59
C LYS A 20 -0.85 -20.77 6.20
N LEU A 21 -1.96 -20.09 5.90
CA LEU A 21 -2.26 -18.79 6.46
C LEU A 21 -2.47 -18.88 7.98
N ASP A 22 -3.21 -19.90 8.45
CA ASP A 22 -3.46 -20.14 9.88
C ASP A 22 -2.16 -20.39 10.66
N ILE A 23 -1.16 -21.03 10.05
CA ILE A 23 0.16 -21.22 10.67
C ILE A 23 0.90 -19.88 10.73
N ALA A 24 0.99 -19.16 9.60
CA ALA A 24 1.68 -17.88 9.52
C ALA A 24 1.11 -16.85 10.50
N MET A 25 -0.22 -16.68 10.54
CA MET A 25 -0.84 -15.70 11.44
C MET A 25 -0.67 -16.05 12.92
N ARG A 26 -0.59 -17.34 13.28
CA ARG A 26 -0.25 -17.75 14.65
C ARG A 26 1.17 -17.37 15.02
N GLU A 27 2.13 -17.54 14.12
CA GLU A 27 3.52 -17.14 14.33
C GLU A 27 3.65 -15.61 14.45
N LEU A 28 2.94 -14.85 13.61
CA LEU A 28 2.92 -13.39 13.66
C LEU A 28 2.30 -12.89 14.98
N ALA A 29 1.14 -13.43 15.36
CA ALA A 29 0.48 -13.06 16.61
C ALA A 29 1.31 -13.42 17.85
N ALA A 30 2.05 -14.54 17.83
CA ALA A 30 2.97 -14.91 18.92
C ALA A 30 4.17 -13.95 19.06
N ARG A 31 4.37 -13.03 18.11
CA ARG A 31 5.41 -12.00 18.09
C ARG A 31 4.83 -10.59 18.18
N ASP A 32 3.55 -10.47 18.55
CA ASP A 32 2.82 -9.21 18.64
C ASP A 32 2.84 -8.39 17.33
N ILE A 33 2.86 -9.08 16.18
CA ILE A 33 2.79 -8.45 14.86
C ILE A 33 1.33 -8.36 14.43
N GLU A 34 0.85 -7.13 14.25
CA GLU A 34 -0.47 -6.86 13.69
C GLU A 34 -0.50 -7.13 12.18
N VAL A 35 -1.62 -7.69 11.70
CA VAL A 35 -1.78 -8.12 10.32
C VAL A 35 -2.88 -7.33 9.63
N ILE A 36 -2.57 -6.78 8.45
CA ILE A 36 -3.56 -6.36 7.46
C ILE A 36 -3.87 -7.58 6.59
N LEU A 37 -5.11 -8.08 6.67
CA LEU A 37 -5.52 -9.24 5.88
C LEU A 37 -6.23 -8.78 4.61
N ILE A 38 -5.52 -8.85 3.49
CA ILE A 38 -6.06 -8.59 2.16
C ILE A 38 -7.03 -9.71 1.77
N VAL A 39 -8.24 -9.35 1.33
CA VAL A 39 -9.26 -10.26 0.84
C VAL A 39 -9.55 -9.96 -0.63
N ARG A 40 -9.17 -10.87 -1.52
CA ARG A 40 -9.34 -10.74 -2.99
C ARG A 40 -9.85 -12.03 -3.61
N GLY A 41 -10.05 -12.05 -4.93
CA GLY A 41 -10.27 -13.28 -5.70
C GLY A 41 -11.74 -13.73 -5.73
N THR A 42 -12.56 -13.06 -6.54
CA THR A 42 -13.98 -13.32 -6.73
C THR A 42 -14.23 -14.71 -7.34
N PRO A 43 -15.02 -15.60 -6.70
CA PRO A 43 -15.35 -16.91 -7.25
C PRO A 43 -16.21 -16.82 -8.49
N ASP A 44 -16.13 -17.83 -9.36
CA ASP A 44 -16.82 -17.85 -10.66
C ASP A 44 -18.33 -17.61 -10.55
N TRP A 45 -18.98 -18.10 -9.50
CA TRP A 45 -20.41 -17.90 -9.25
C TRP A 45 -20.78 -16.47 -8.83
N ALA A 46 -19.78 -15.62 -8.53
CA ALA A 46 -19.95 -14.26 -8.03
C ALA A 46 -19.35 -13.17 -8.92
N GLN A 47 -18.70 -13.51 -10.04
CA GLN A 47 -18.04 -12.51 -10.90
C GLN A 47 -19.06 -11.67 -11.69
N LYS A 48 -18.92 -10.34 -11.63
CA LYS A 48 -19.64 -9.41 -12.54
C LYS A 48 -19.14 -9.55 -13.97
N VAL A 49 -17.83 -9.72 -14.13
CA VAL A 49 -17.16 -9.94 -15.41
C VAL A 49 -16.75 -11.41 -15.49
N PRO A 50 -17.47 -12.26 -16.25
CA PRO A 50 -17.18 -13.69 -16.30
C PRO A 50 -15.73 -13.99 -16.69
N GLY A 51 -15.08 -14.85 -15.92
CA GLY A 51 -13.69 -15.24 -16.09
C GLY A 51 -12.67 -14.30 -15.43
N SER A 52 -13.11 -13.21 -14.80
CA SER A 52 -12.25 -12.25 -14.10
C SER A 52 -12.31 -12.43 -12.58
N ALA A 53 -11.46 -13.32 -12.05
CA ALA A 53 -11.34 -13.59 -10.62
C ALA A 53 -10.70 -12.44 -9.83
N CYS A 54 -9.86 -11.60 -10.44
CA CYS A 54 -9.42 -10.34 -9.84
C CYS A 54 -10.56 -9.30 -9.77
N GLY A 55 -11.55 -9.42 -10.65
CA GLY A 55 -12.52 -8.38 -10.96
C GLY A 55 -13.71 -8.23 -10.02
N PRO A 56 -14.64 -7.34 -10.40
CA PRO A 56 -15.76 -6.93 -9.56
C PRO A 56 -16.70 -8.08 -9.26
N ILE A 57 -17.24 -8.02 -8.07
CA ILE A 57 -18.30 -8.91 -7.60
C ILE A 57 -19.60 -8.46 -8.26
N ALA A 58 -20.43 -9.39 -8.73
CA ALA A 58 -21.76 -9.08 -9.27
C ALA A 58 -22.63 -8.45 -8.18
N GLN A 59 -23.48 -7.49 -8.53
CA GLN A 59 -24.19 -6.68 -7.55
C GLN A 59 -25.14 -7.51 -6.69
N GLU A 60 -25.82 -8.48 -7.31
CA GLU A 60 -26.67 -9.46 -6.64
C GLU A 60 -25.90 -10.41 -5.71
N LYS A 61 -24.57 -10.41 -5.77
CA LYS A 61 -23.66 -11.22 -4.95
C LYS A 61 -22.89 -10.42 -3.89
N PHE A 62 -23.13 -9.11 -3.76
CA PHE A 62 -22.58 -8.33 -2.65
C PHE A 62 -23.03 -8.88 -1.29
N GLY A 63 -24.27 -9.34 -1.17
CA GLY A 63 -24.76 -9.99 0.05
C GLY A 63 -23.97 -11.26 0.39
N SER A 64 -23.66 -12.09 -0.60
CA SER A 64 -22.86 -13.30 -0.40
C SER A 64 -21.43 -12.98 0.02
N PHE A 65 -20.82 -11.94 -0.56
CA PHE A 65 -19.51 -11.46 -0.11
C PHE A 65 -19.54 -10.90 1.32
N ALA A 66 -20.60 -10.18 1.70
CA ALA A 66 -20.77 -9.67 3.06
C ALA A 66 -20.91 -10.81 4.09
N ILE A 67 -21.63 -11.89 3.74
CA ILE A 67 -21.71 -13.11 4.56
C ILE A 67 -20.33 -13.73 4.70
N PHE A 68 -19.60 -13.90 3.60
CA PHE A 68 -18.25 -14.44 3.63
C PHE A 68 -17.29 -13.62 4.50
N MET A 69 -17.30 -12.29 4.34
CA MET A 69 -16.50 -11.38 5.18
C MET A 69 -16.89 -11.50 6.66
N SER A 70 -18.18 -11.67 6.98
CA SER A 70 -18.62 -11.90 8.35
C SER A 70 -18.06 -13.21 8.93
N GLU A 71 -18.01 -14.29 8.14
CA GLU A 71 -17.40 -15.56 8.55
C GLU A 71 -15.88 -15.44 8.76
N LEU A 72 -15.18 -14.75 7.85
CA LEU A 72 -13.75 -14.48 8.00
C LEU A 72 -13.45 -13.67 9.25
N VAL A 73 -14.18 -12.57 9.46
CA VAL A 73 -13.99 -11.70 10.63
C VAL A 73 -14.29 -12.48 11.90
N ARG A 74 -15.37 -13.28 11.94
CA ARG A 74 -15.69 -14.13 13.10
C ARG A 74 -14.57 -15.12 13.43
N ARG A 75 -13.90 -15.65 12.40
CA ARG A 75 -12.78 -16.60 12.57
C ARG A 75 -11.49 -15.91 13.03
N TYR A 76 -11.09 -14.83 12.36
CA TYR A 76 -9.74 -14.28 12.50
C TYR A 76 -9.64 -13.04 13.39
N SER A 77 -10.75 -12.38 13.75
CA SER A 77 -10.73 -11.36 14.81
C SER A 77 -10.47 -11.94 16.21
N GLN A 78 -10.67 -13.24 16.36
CA GLN A 78 -10.56 -13.93 17.65
C GLN A 78 -9.13 -14.42 17.91
N PRO A 79 -8.74 -14.63 19.18
CA PRO A 79 -7.49 -15.28 19.52
C PRO A 79 -7.36 -16.66 18.84
N PRO A 80 -6.14 -17.06 18.46
CA PRO A 80 -4.88 -16.32 18.65
C PRO A 80 -4.60 -15.27 17.57
N TYR A 81 -5.43 -15.15 16.54
CA TYR A 81 -5.12 -14.36 15.34
C TYR A 81 -5.27 -12.86 15.54
N ASN A 82 -6.33 -12.43 16.25
CA ASN A 82 -6.58 -11.02 16.62
C ASN A 82 -6.51 -10.03 15.44
N VAL A 83 -6.93 -10.44 14.23
CA VAL A 83 -6.89 -9.58 13.03
C VAL A 83 -7.90 -8.45 13.17
N LYS A 84 -7.41 -7.22 13.10
CA LYS A 84 -8.24 -6.00 13.14
C LYS A 84 -8.30 -5.27 11.81
N TYR A 85 -7.31 -5.42 10.92
CA TYR A 85 -7.26 -4.68 9.66
C TYR A 85 -7.64 -5.56 8.47
N TRP A 86 -8.61 -5.12 7.69
CA TRP A 86 -9.21 -5.86 6.58
C TRP A 86 -9.18 -5.02 5.31
N GLU A 87 -8.38 -5.45 4.33
CA GLU A 87 -8.23 -4.74 3.07
C GLU A 87 -9.01 -5.44 1.96
N LEU A 88 -9.93 -4.71 1.33
CA LEU A 88 -10.90 -5.32 0.39
C LEU A 88 -10.41 -5.17 -1.05
N GLY A 89 -9.79 -6.22 -1.59
CA GLY A 89 -9.16 -6.22 -2.91
C GLY A 89 -7.71 -5.71 -2.88
N ASN A 90 -7.09 -5.62 -4.05
CA ASN A 90 -5.74 -5.09 -4.23
C ASN A 90 -5.69 -4.35 -5.58
N GLU A 91 -5.19 -3.12 -5.61
CA GLU A 91 -5.16 -2.22 -6.79
C GLU A 91 -6.46 -2.23 -7.61
N PRO A 92 -7.64 -2.05 -6.98
CA PRO A 92 -8.92 -2.13 -7.69
C PRO A 92 -9.03 -1.10 -8.83
N ASP A 93 -8.22 -0.03 -8.80
CA ASP A 93 -8.13 0.99 -9.83
C ASP A 93 -7.44 0.52 -11.13
N VAL A 94 -7.12 -0.77 -11.29
CA VAL A 94 -6.67 -1.36 -12.57
C VAL A 94 -7.85 -1.99 -13.32
N ALA A 95 -7.98 -1.71 -14.61
CA ALA A 95 -9.05 -2.26 -15.45
C ALA A 95 -8.75 -3.69 -15.95
N PRO A 96 -9.77 -4.53 -16.18
CA PRO A 96 -9.59 -5.95 -16.53
C PRO A 96 -8.87 -6.18 -17.87
N GLU A 97 -8.90 -5.23 -18.79
CA GLU A 97 -8.19 -5.29 -20.08
C GLU A 97 -6.66 -5.10 -19.95
N LEU A 98 -6.17 -4.60 -18.81
CA LEU A 98 -4.76 -4.30 -18.59
C LEU A 98 -3.97 -5.45 -17.96
N VAL A 99 -4.66 -6.46 -17.42
CA VAL A 99 -4.03 -7.55 -16.65
C VAL A 99 -4.69 -8.90 -16.94
N PRO A 100 -3.99 -10.02 -16.69
CA PRO A 100 -4.61 -11.35 -16.75
C PRO A 100 -5.80 -11.47 -15.80
N SER A 101 -6.78 -12.29 -16.16
CA SER A 101 -8.06 -12.35 -15.47
C SER A 101 -8.03 -12.95 -14.04
N ASN A 102 -6.90 -13.53 -13.62
CA ASN A 102 -6.67 -14.03 -12.26
C ASN A 102 -5.39 -13.45 -11.64
N TYR A 103 -5.09 -12.18 -11.94
CA TYR A 103 -3.90 -11.50 -11.42
C TYR A 103 -4.04 -11.23 -9.90
N PRO A 104 -2.93 -11.05 -9.14
CA PRO A 104 -3.02 -10.84 -7.70
C PRO A 104 -3.60 -9.46 -7.32
N PHE A 105 -3.86 -8.60 -8.30
CA PHE A 105 -4.45 -7.28 -8.15
C PHE A 105 -5.39 -6.95 -9.31
N GLY A 106 -6.16 -5.87 -9.19
CA GLY A 106 -6.83 -5.22 -10.30
C GLY A 106 -8.26 -5.65 -10.60
N CYS A 107 -8.63 -5.33 -11.84
CA CYS A 107 -9.81 -5.71 -12.59
C CYS A 107 -11.14 -5.06 -12.19
N TRP A 108 -11.17 -4.14 -11.21
CA TRP A 108 -12.36 -3.33 -10.89
C TRP A 108 -12.45 -2.04 -11.70
N GLY A 109 -11.33 -1.58 -12.26
CA GLY A 109 -11.28 -0.41 -13.13
C GLY A 109 -12.25 -0.53 -14.31
N ASP A 110 -12.90 0.56 -14.67
CA ASP A 110 -13.80 0.63 -15.82
C ASP A 110 -13.43 1.82 -16.69
N SER A 111 -12.77 1.57 -17.82
CA SER A 111 -12.34 2.61 -18.75
C SER A 111 -13.48 3.38 -19.42
N ALA A 112 -14.72 2.90 -19.32
CA ALA A 112 -15.90 3.62 -19.79
C ALA A 112 -16.56 4.50 -18.72
N ASP A 113 -16.15 4.40 -17.46
CA ASP A 113 -16.63 5.22 -16.34
C ASP A 113 -15.68 6.39 -16.07
N GLU A 114 -16.23 7.60 -15.91
CA GLU A 114 -15.46 8.82 -15.58
C GLU A 114 -14.69 8.68 -14.27
N ASN A 115 -15.19 7.86 -13.33
CA ASN A 115 -14.52 7.58 -12.07
C ASN A 115 -13.88 6.19 -12.00
N TYR A 116 -13.66 5.58 -13.17
CA TYR A 116 -12.94 4.34 -13.35
C TYR A 116 -13.46 3.16 -12.50
N GLY A 117 -14.76 3.08 -12.22
CA GLY A 117 -15.35 1.98 -11.45
C GLY A 117 -15.43 2.22 -9.94
N GLY A 118 -14.89 3.33 -9.43
CA GLY A 118 -14.89 3.66 -8.00
C GLY A 118 -16.29 3.74 -7.38
N GLY A 119 -17.27 4.23 -8.15
CA GLY A 119 -18.67 4.29 -7.69
C GLY A 119 -19.27 2.89 -7.46
N TYR A 120 -18.97 1.94 -8.35
CA TYR A 120 -19.42 0.55 -8.22
C TYR A 120 -18.77 -0.15 -7.02
N TYR A 121 -17.49 0.12 -6.77
CA TYR A 121 -16.79 -0.34 -5.58
C TYR A 121 -17.42 0.20 -4.29
N ALA A 122 -17.85 1.47 -4.25
CA ALA A 122 -18.59 2.02 -3.11
C ALA A 122 -19.92 1.32 -2.84
N GLU A 123 -20.65 0.86 -3.86
CA GLU A 123 -21.88 0.08 -3.65
C GLU A 123 -21.58 -1.27 -2.96
N MET A 124 -20.44 -1.90 -3.26
CA MET A 124 -19.99 -3.08 -2.53
C MET A 124 -19.66 -2.75 -1.06
N LEU A 125 -18.90 -1.67 -0.82
CA LEU A 125 -18.56 -1.24 0.53
C LEU A 125 -19.80 -1.00 1.40
N LYS A 126 -20.85 -0.36 0.84
CA LYS A 126 -22.12 -0.08 1.52
C LYS A 126 -22.81 -1.33 2.08
N VAL A 127 -22.60 -2.48 1.45
CA VAL A 127 -23.17 -3.77 1.89
C VAL A 127 -22.24 -4.49 2.86
N VAL A 128 -20.93 -4.48 2.59
CA VAL A 128 -19.95 -5.29 3.32
C VAL A 128 -19.54 -4.67 4.65
N TYR A 129 -19.31 -3.36 4.70
CA TYR A 129 -18.87 -2.64 5.91
C TYR A 129 -19.80 -2.89 7.12
N PRO A 130 -21.13 -2.68 7.05
CA PRO A 130 -22.00 -2.93 8.20
C PRO A 130 -22.02 -4.41 8.63
N ALA A 131 -21.84 -5.35 7.69
CA ALA A 131 -21.73 -6.77 7.99
C ALA A 131 -20.47 -7.07 8.83
N ILE A 132 -19.31 -6.57 8.41
CA ILE A 132 -18.05 -6.69 9.17
C ILE A 132 -18.20 -6.08 10.56
N LYS A 133 -18.68 -4.82 10.66
CA LYS A 133 -18.85 -4.11 11.93
C LYS A 133 -19.84 -4.78 12.88
N SER A 134 -20.81 -5.54 12.36
CA SER A 134 -21.75 -6.31 13.19
C SER A 134 -21.10 -7.49 13.92
N VAL A 135 -19.97 -7.99 13.39
CA VAL A 135 -19.20 -9.08 13.99
C VAL A 135 -18.10 -8.54 14.90
N ASP A 136 -17.36 -7.52 14.45
CA ASP A 136 -16.32 -6.84 15.22
C ASP A 136 -16.39 -5.33 14.98
N GLN A 137 -16.83 -4.57 16.00
CA GLN A 137 -16.97 -3.12 15.91
C GLN A 137 -15.62 -2.40 15.82
N GLU A 138 -14.54 -3.04 16.28
CA GLU A 138 -13.18 -2.47 16.28
C GLU A 138 -12.43 -2.75 14.98
N ALA A 139 -12.93 -3.66 14.13
CA ALA A 139 -12.31 -3.96 12.84
C ALA A 139 -12.16 -2.69 12.00
N GLN A 140 -10.98 -2.47 11.43
CA GLN A 140 -10.65 -1.37 10.54
C GLN A 140 -10.73 -1.86 9.09
N ILE A 141 -11.59 -1.22 8.29
CA ILE A 141 -11.78 -1.58 6.88
C ILE A 141 -10.94 -0.64 6.00
N LEU A 142 -9.99 -1.20 5.26
CA LEU A 142 -9.23 -0.52 4.22
C LEU A 142 -9.91 -0.76 2.87
N ILE A 143 -9.99 0.28 2.03
CA ILE A 143 -10.17 0.04 0.59
C ILE A 143 -8.96 -0.72 0.06
N GLY A 144 -9.09 -1.42 -1.06
CA GLY A 144 -7.94 -2.05 -1.71
C GLY A 144 -6.89 -1.00 -2.08
N GLY A 145 -5.61 -1.29 -1.80
CA GLY A 145 -4.49 -0.40 -2.04
C GLY A 145 -4.45 0.12 -3.47
N LEU A 146 -4.69 1.42 -3.65
CA LEU A 146 -4.77 2.06 -4.96
C LEU A 146 -3.39 2.16 -5.62
N LEU A 147 -3.28 1.74 -6.89
CA LEU A 147 -2.05 1.84 -7.68
C LEU A 147 -1.73 3.30 -8.02
N LEU A 148 -2.71 4.08 -8.48
CA LEU A 148 -2.59 5.50 -8.84
C LEU A 148 -1.47 5.76 -9.88
N ASP A 149 -1.67 5.33 -11.13
CA ASP A 149 -0.64 5.37 -12.19
C ASP A 149 -0.03 6.77 -12.38
N CYS A 150 -0.87 7.81 -12.45
CA CYS A 150 -0.43 9.20 -12.61
C CYS A 150 -1.51 10.21 -12.17
N ASP A 151 -1.14 11.48 -12.03
CA ASP A 151 -2.02 12.56 -11.61
C ASP A 151 -3.08 12.87 -12.70
N PRO A 152 -4.39 12.73 -12.40
CA PRO A 152 -5.46 12.99 -13.38
C PRO A 152 -5.69 14.47 -13.68
N TYR A 153 -5.09 15.39 -12.92
CA TYR A 153 -5.15 16.83 -13.17
C TYR A 153 -3.93 17.37 -13.93
N TYR A 154 -2.81 16.63 -13.89
CA TYR A 154 -1.57 16.97 -14.60
C TYR A 154 -1.01 15.73 -15.31
N PRO A 155 -1.76 15.13 -16.24
CA PRO A 155 -1.34 13.90 -16.88
C PRO A 155 -0.09 14.12 -17.75
N PRO A 156 0.84 13.15 -17.79
CA PRO A 156 1.90 13.14 -18.80
C PRO A 156 1.33 13.13 -20.22
N GLU A 157 2.14 13.56 -21.19
CA GLU A 157 1.75 13.51 -22.60
C GLU A 157 1.27 12.10 -22.99
N SER A 158 0.16 12.02 -23.72
CA SER A 158 -0.49 10.78 -24.17
C SER A 158 -1.07 9.84 -23.10
N LYS A 159 -1.21 10.29 -21.84
CA LYS A 159 -1.96 9.58 -20.79
C LYS A 159 -3.20 10.39 -20.36
N ASP A 160 -4.28 9.70 -19.98
CA ASP A 160 -5.47 10.33 -19.37
C ASP A 160 -5.49 10.22 -17.83
N CYS A 161 -4.69 9.31 -17.27
CA CYS A 161 -4.56 9.04 -15.84
C CYS A 161 -5.91 8.73 -15.16
N LEU A 162 -6.86 8.20 -15.92
CA LEU A 162 -8.21 7.89 -15.45
C LEU A 162 -8.26 6.95 -14.23
N PRO A 163 -7.38 5.92 -14.10
CA PRO A 163 -7.30 5.06 -12.91
C PRO A 163 -7.28 5.81 -11.58
N SER A 164 -6.54 6.91 -11.50
CA SER A 164 -6.38 7.66 -10.25
C SER A 164 -7.68 8.32 -9.77
N ARG A 165 -8.73 8.42 -10.61
CA ARG A 165 -10.05 8.92 -10.22
C ARG A 165 -10.88 7.92 -9.40
N PHE A 166 -10.39 6.71 -9.16
CA PHE A 166 -11.13 5.68 -8.43
C PHE A 166 -11.63 6.13 -7.05
N LEU A 167 -10.77 6.76 -6.24
CA LEU A 167 -11.19 7.30 -4.93
C LEU A 167 -12.25 8.39 -5.08
N ASN A 168 -12.14 9.25 -6.10
CA ASN A 168 -13.17 10.25 -6.38
C ASN A 168 -14.53 9.58 -6.64
N GLY A 169 -14.55 8.46 -7.38
CA GLY A 169 -15.75 7.65 -7.56
C GLY A 169 -16.33 7.10 -6.27
N ILE A 170 -15.48 6.57 -5.39
CA ILE A 170 -15.91 6.05 -4.09
C ILE A 170 -16.59 7.17 -3.29
N LEU A 171 -15.96 8.34 -3.19
CA LEU A 171 -16.46 9.45 -2.38
C LEU A 171 -17.69 10.13 -3.00
N ALA A 172 -17.70 10.35 -4.32
CA ALA A 172 -18.83 10.91 -5.07
C ALA A 172 -20.10 10.07 -4.90
N ASN A 173 -19.93 8.75 -4.74
CA ASN A 173 -21.02 7.83 -4.54
C ASN A 173 -21.35 7.58 -3.04
N GLY A 174 -20.85 8.42 -2.13
CA GLY A 174 -21.17 8.34 -0.69
C GLY A 174 -20.51 7.16 0.03
N GLY A 175 -19.38 6.64 -0.49
CA GLY A 175 -18.64 5.54 0.11
C GLY A 175 -17.84 5.89 1.36
N ALA A 176 -17.70 7.19 1.69
CA ALA A 176 -16.85 7.68 2.80
C ALA A 176 -17.18 7.07 4.18
N ASP A 177 -18.45 6.72 4.42
CA ASP A 177 -18.92 6.14 5.68
C ASP A 177 -18.70 4.62 5.76
N TYR A 178 -18.20 4.00 4.69
CA TYR A 178 -18.14 2.55 4.51
C TYR A 178 -16.71 2.02 4.34
N PHE A 179 -15.72 2.79 4.78
CA PHE A 179 -14.35 2.37 5.02
C PHE A 179 -13.73 3.28 6.10
N ASP A 180 -12.67 2.79 6.75
CA ASP A 180 -12.01 3.49 7.84
C ASP A 180 -10.68 4.12 7.39
N ILE A 181 -9.97 3.50 6.44
CA ILE A 181 -8.62 3.89 6.01
C ILE A 181 -8.52 3.87 4.48
N VAL A 182 -7.85 4.87 3.91
CA VAL A 182 -7.49 4.89 2.48
C VAL A 182 -6.13 4.20 2.33
N SER A 183 -6.11 3.15 1.52
CA SER A 183 -4.91 2.37 1.20
C SER A 183 -4.39 2.77 -0.18
N PHE A 184 -3.07 2.88 -0.34
CA PHE A 184 -2.44 3.18 -1.64
C PHE A 184 -1.03 2.60 -1.74
N HIS A 185 -0.50 2.50 -2.97
CA HIS A 185 0.81 1.93 -3.28
C HIS A 185 1.75 2.96 -3.90
N GLY A 186 3.07 2.76 -3.73
CA GLY A 186 4.09 3.67 -4.25
C GLY A 186 5.41 2.99 -4.52
N TYR A 187 5.76 2.82 -5.79
CA TYR A 187 6.99 2.14 -6.21
C TYR A 187 7.81 3.02 -7.14
N PRO A 188 8.73 3.83 -6.63
CA PRO A 188 9.69 4.49 -7.48
C PRO A 188 10.66 3.45 -8.09
N PRO A 189 10.95 3.55 -9.38
CA PRO A 189 12.02 2.77 -10.00
C PRO A 189 13.38 3.35 -9.59
N TYR A 190 14.36 2.48 -9.39
CA TYR A 190 15.77 2.87 -9.42
C TYR A 190 16.17 3.24 -10.84
N GLN A 191 16.82 4.39 -11.01
CA GLN A 191 17.24 4.87 -12.33
C GLN A 191 18.49 5.76 -12.24
N ASN A 192 19.37 5.64 -13.22
CA ASN A 192 20.65 6.33 -13.36
C ASN A 192 21.49 6.32 -12.08
N GLN A 193 21.55 5.16 -11.41
CA GLN A 193 22.27 4.99 -10.13
C GLN A 193 21.73 5.87 -8.98
N SER A 194 20.43 6.13 -8.97
CA SER A 194 19.80 7.05 -8.03
C SER A 194 18.35 6.63 -7.77
N MET A 195 17.79 7.17 -6.68
CA MET A 195 16.36 7.10 -6.38
C MET A 195 15.57 8.32 -6.92
N SER A 196 16.14 9.11 -7.84
CA SER A 196 15.59 10.40 -8.30
C SER A 196 14.14 10.32 -8.78
N GLN A 197 13.75 9.16 -9.30
CA GLN A 197 12.39 8.91 -9.79
C GLN A 197 11.33 8.96 -8.68
N GLU A 198 11.73 8.84 -7.42
CA GLU A 198 10.85 9.18 -6.29
C GLU A 198 10.31 10.61 -6.40
N TRP A 199 11.09 11.57 -6.92
CA TRP A 199 10.67 12.97 -7.08
C TRP A 199 10.37 13.35 -8.53
N GLU A 200 11.07 12.74 -9.47
CA GLU A 200 11.07 13.13 -10.89
C GLU A 200 10.09 12.33 -11.75
N SER A 201 9.45 11.29 -11.21
CA SER A 201 8.54 10.45 -12.01
C SER A 201 7.46 11.31 -12.68
N PRO A 202 7.37 11.33 -14.02
CA PRO A 202 6.52 12.28 -14.74
C PRO A 202 5.04 12.25 -14.33
N GLY A 203 4.55 11.07 -13.90
CA GLY A 203 3.17 10.90 -13.47
C GLY A 203 2.81 11.66 -12.19
N TRP A 204 3.80 12.00 -11.35
CA TRP A 204 3.56 12.59 -10.02
C TRP A 204 4.51 13.74 -9.65
N ALA A 205 5.49 14.06 -10.49
CA ALA A 205 6.52 15.08 -10.21
C ALA A 205 5.93 16.46 -9.87
N VAL A 206 4.82 16.84 -10.51
CA VAL A 206 4.14 18.12 -10.25
C VAL A 206 3.66 18.25 -8.79
N ARG A 207 3.39 17.13 -8.11
CA ARG A 207 2.98 17.07 -6.70
C ARG A 207 4.08 16.61 -5.75
N GLY A 208 5.33 16.61 -6.19
CA GLY A 208 6.47 16.25 -5.34
C GLY A 208 6.86 14.78 -5.37
N GLY A 209 6.36 14.01 -6.35
CA GLY A 209 6.88 12.67 -6.64
C GLY A 209 5.96 11.51 -6.33
N VAL A 210 6.45 10.27 -6.45
CA VAL A 210 5.64 9.05 -6.44
C VAL A 210 4.83 8.90 -5.15
N VAL A 211 5.46 8.95 -3.98
CA VAL A 211 4.74 8.75 -2.70
C VAL A 211 4.14 10.06 -2.22
N VAL A 212 4.94 11.12 -2.14
CA VAL A 212 4.49 12.45 -1.64
C VAL A 212 3.36 13.01 -2.50
N GLY A 213 3.47 12.90 -3.82
CA GLY A 213 2.45 13.41 -4.73
C GLY A 213 1.14 12.64 -4.67
N LYS A 214 1.18 11.33 -4.45
CA LYS A 214 -0.02 10.53 -4.20
C LYS A 214 -0.68 10.90 -2.86
N ILE A 215 0.10 11.11 -1.80
CA ILE A 215 -0.42 11.57 -0.50
C ILE A 215 -1.13 12.92 -0.66
N ASP A 216 -0.47 13.89 -1.31
CA ASP A 216 -1.05 15.20 -1.58
C ASP A 216 -2.35 15.10 -2.40
N TYR A 217 -2.34 14.29 -3.46
CA TYR A 217 -3.50 14.04 -4.28
C TYR A 217 -4.66 13.44 -3.48
N LEU A 218 -4.45 12.33 -2.77
CA LEU A 218 -5.49 11.65 -1.98
C LEU A 218 -6.09 12.57 -0.92
N ARG A 219 -5.25 13.37 -0.24
CA ARG A 219 -5.72 14.40 0.71
C ARG A 219 -6.55 15.46 0.03
N SER A 220 -6.14 15.95 -1.14
CA SER A 220 -6.89 16.94 -1.89
C SER A 220 -8.27 16.42 -2.31
N ILE A 221 -8.37 15.14 -2.71
CA ILE A 221 -9.63 14.49 -3.03
C ILE A 221 -10.51 14.36 -1.80
N MET A 222 -9.99 13.84 -0.68
CA MET A 222 -10.75 13.76 0.56
C MET A 222 -11.25 15.14 1.06
N GLN A 223 -10.41 16.18 0.94
CA GLN A 223 -10.77 17.55 1.30
C GLN A 223 -11.95 18.09 0.48
N GLN A 224 -12.02 17.80 -0.83
CA GLN A 224 -13.14 18.20 -1.69
C GLN A 224 -14.48 17.65 -1.19
N TYR A 225 -14.47 16.43 -0.63
CA TYR A 225 -15.65 15.79 -0.05
C TYR A 225 -15.83 16.04 1.46
N LYS A 226 -14.95 16.87 2.07
CA LYS A 226 -14.93 17.14 3.53
C LYS A 226 -14.76 15.86 4.36
N VAL A 227 -14.01 14.91 3.83
CA VAL A 227 -13.62 13.66 4.47
C VAL A 227 -12.18 13.81 4.96
N ASN A 228 -11.87 13.19 6.10
CA ASN A 228 -10.50 13.05 6.58
C ASN A 228 -10.32 11.64 7.12
N LYS A 229 -9.62 10.79 6.38
CA LYS A 229 -9.37 9.39 6.73
C LYS A 229 -7.85 9.18 6.82
N PRO A 230 -7.36 8.32 7.73
CA PRO A 230 -5.95 7.94 7.74
C PRO A 230 -5.53 7.34 6.40
N LEU A 231 -4.27 7.58 6.02
CA LEU A 231 -3.64 6.97 4.86
C LEU A 231 -2.72 5.83 5.30
N PHE A 232 -2.82 4.69 4.63
CA PHE A 232 -1.86 3.59 4.72
C PHE A 232 -1.18 3.41 3.36
N LEU A 233 0.16 3.43 3.35
CA LEU A 233 0.97 2.97 2.22
C LEU A 233 1.21 1.46 2.41
N THR A 234 0.31 0.63 1.89
CA THR A 234 0.31 -0.84 2.13
C THR A 234 1.28 -1.61 1.24
N GLU A 235 1.80 -0.97 0.20
CA GLU A 235 2.89 -1.52 -0.59
C GLU A 235 3.84 -0.42 -1.10
N SER A 236 5.14 -0.59 -0.86
CA SER A 236 6.19 0.26 -1.42
C SER A 236 7.56 -0.42 -1.37
N ALA A 237 8.39 -0.14 -2.36
CA ALA A 237 9.83 -0.40 -2.35
C ALA A 237 10.52 0.40 -3.45
N LEU A 238 11.83 0.60 -3.29
CA LEU A 238 12.68 0.95 -4.44
C LEU A 238 12.87 -0.31 -5.28
N SER A 239 12.41 -0.25 -6.54
CA SER A 239 12.34 -1.42 -7.42
C SER A 239 13.19 -1.25 -8.68
N CYS A 240 13.65 -2.34 -9.26
CA CYS A 240 14.29 -2.30 -10.58
C CYS A 240 13.29 -1.84 -11.66
N PRO A 241 13.69 -1.01 -12.64
CA PRO A 241 12.78 -0.50 -13.66
C PRO A 241 12.32 -1.60 -14.64
N GLU A 242 11.05 -1.58 -15.03
CA GLU A 242 10.50 -2.54 -16.01
C GLU A 242 11.08 -2.37 -17.41
N TRP A 243 11.16 -1.10 -17.82
CA TRP A 243 11.47 -0.68 -19.18
C TRP A 243 12.97 -0.70 -19.47
N ASN A 244 13.82 -0.69 -18.45
CA ASN A 244 15.26 -0.70 -18.57
C ASN A 244 15.89 -1.86 -17.79
N LYS A 245 15.62 -3.09 -18.26
CA LYS A 245 16.11 -4.30 -17.59
C LYS A 245 17.63 -4.35 -17.42
N ASN A 246 18.40 -3.64 -18.24
CA ASN A 246 19.88 -3.64 -18.19
C ASN A 246 20.43 -2.92 -16.96
N GLU A 247 19.72 -1.91 -16.46
CA GLU A 247 20.12 -1.08 -15.32
C GLU A 247 20.12 -1.84 -13.98
N CYS A 248 19.38 -2.94 -13.93
CA CYS A 248 19.17 -3.71 -12.73
C CYS A 248 19.07 -5.22 -13.03
N GLN A 249 19.67 -5.66 -14.15
CA GLN A 249 19.59 -7.05 -14.63
C GLN A 249 20.22 -8.01 -13.59
N GLN A 250 21.25 -7.52 -12.93
CA GLN A 250 21.82 -8.03 -11.69
C GLN A 250 22.03 -6.81 -10.78
N PRO A 251 21.17 -6.61 -9.77
CA PRO A 251 21.35 -5.49 -8.87
C PRO A 251 22.72 -5.61 -8.17
N ASP A 252 23.48 -4.53 -8.24
CA ASP A 252 24.82 -4.43 -7.65
C ASP A 252 24.75 -3.89 -6.22
N GLU A 253 25.91 -3.74 -5.60
CA GLU A 253 26.04 -3.17 -4.25
C GLU A 253 25.43 -1.76 -4.18
N HIS A 254 25.62 -0.94 -5.22
CA HIS A 254 25.09 0.42 -5.25
C HIS A 254 23.56 0.46 -5.24
N PHE A 255 22.90 -0.43 -5.99
CA PHE A 255 21.43 -0.58 -5.90
C PHE A 255 20.98 -0.91 -4.47
N TYR A 256 21.63 -1.86 -3.80
CA TYR A 256 21.22 -2.28 -2.45
C TYR A 256 21.47 -1.20 -1.38
N GLU A 257 22.53 -0.41 -1.52
CA GLU A 257 22.77 0.77 -0.67
C GLU A 257 21.74 1.87 -0.96
N THR A 258 21.42 2.13 -2.22
CA THR A 258 20.36 3.08 -2.62
C THR A 258 18.99 2.65 -2.09
N GLN A 259 18.69 1.34 -2.10
CA GLN A 259 17.48 0.78 -1.52
C GLN A 259 17.42 1.00 0.00
N ALA A 260 18.56 0.91 0.70
CA ALA A 260 18.65 1.17 2.13
C ALA A 260 18.44 2.66 2.47
N ASP A 261 19.03 3.57 1.71
CA ASP A 261 18.81 5.02 1.87
C ASP A 261 17.35 5.39 1.56
N TYR A 262 16.79 4.86 0.47
CA TYR A 262 15.38 5.10 0.13
C TYR A 262 14.44 4.64 1.24
N LEU A 263 14.69 3.47 1.83
CA LEU A 263 13.88 2.96 2.93
C LEU A 263 13.84 3.96 4.10
N VAL A 264 14.99 4.50 4.51
CA VAL A 264 15.02 5.51 5.59
C VAL A 264 14.21 6.74 5.21
N ARG A 265 14.43 7.27 4.00
CA ARG A 265 13.72 8.46 3.50
C ARG A 265 12.22 8.23 3.36
N LEU A 266 11.78 7.03 2.97
CA LEU A 266 10.37 6.67 2.84
C LEU A 266 9.66 6.73 4.19
N PHE A 267 10.16 5.99 5.18
CA PHE A 267 9.51 5.92 6.50
C PHE A 267 9.54 7.28 7.21
N VAL A 268 10.66 8.00 7.17
CA VAL A 268 10.78 9.32 7.81
C VAL A 268 9.85 10.34 7.18
N ARG A 269 9.79 10.43 5.84
CA ARG A 269 8.86 11.35 5.16
C ARG A 269 7.40 10.95 5.39
N ASN A 270 7.09 9.67 5.43
CA ASN A 270 5.73 9.21 5.71
C ASN A 270 5.28 9.56 7.14
N TRP A 271 6.16 9.45 8.15
CA TRP A 271 5.87 9.96 9.49
C TRP A 271 5.70 11.49 9.49
N ALA A 272 6.57 12.22 8.79
CA ALA A 272 6.48 13.68 8.69
C ALA A 272 5.19 14.14 8.00
N LEU A 273 4.68 13.33 7.08
CA LEU A 273 3.45 13.55 6.36
C LEU A 273 2.23 12.92 7.03
N ASP A 274 2.29 12.42 8.26
CA ASP A 274 1.15 11.82 8.97
C ASP A 274 0.47 10.67 8.18
N VAL A 275 1.30 9.78 7.62
CA VAL A 275 0.86 8.50 7.08
C VAL A 275 0.86 7.47 8.21
N ALA A 276 -0.31 6.90 8.49
CA ALA A 276 -0.53 6.10 9.71
C ALA A 276 0.03 4.67 9.61
N GLY A 277 0.25 4.16 8.41
CA GLY A 277 0.87 2.85 8.18
C GLY A 277 1.73 2.85 6.92
N THR A 278 2.93 2.26 6.99
CA THR A 278 3.84 2.11 5.85
C THR A 278 4.40 0.70 5.83
N ILE A 279 4.18 -0.03 4.74
CA ILE A 279 4.59 -1.42 4.56
C ILE A 279 5.59 -1.48 3.40
N TRP A 280 6.75 -2.06 3.68
CA TRP A 280 7.74 -2.38 2.66
C TRP A 280 7.40 -3.70 1.98
N TYR A 281 7.31 -3.70 0.65
CA TYR A 281 6.96 -4.86 -0.16
C TYR A 281 8.17 -5.29 -1.02
N ASP A 282 8.78 -6.45 -0.84
CA ASP A 282 8.37 -7.61 -0.04
C ASP A 282 9.29 -7.83 1.18
N PHE A 283 8.91 -8.73 2.08
CA PHE A 283 9.78 -9.12 3.18
C PHE A 283 10.94 -10.03 2.74
N GLU A 284 10.71 -11.05 1.92
CA GLU A 284 11.70 -12.12 1.67
C GLU A 284 12.04 -12.36 0.18
N GLY A 285 13.23 -12.91 -0.05
CA GLY A 285 13.70 -13.33 -1.36
C GLY A 285 14.05 -12.17 -2.28
N LYS A 286 13.93 -12.39 -3.59
CA LYS A 286 14.07 -11.28 -4.55
C LYS A 286 12.94 -10.26 -4.36
N GLY A 287 11.76 -10.68 -3.94
CA GLY A 287 10.55 -9.86 -3.99
C GLY A 287 10.20 -9.44 -5.41
N TRP A 288 9.14 -8.64 -5.55
CA TRP A 288 8.84 -8.02 -6.84
C TRP A 288 9.97 -7.06 -7.26
N ARG A 289 10.56 -7.31 -8.43
CA ARG A 289 11.62 -6.46 -9.03
C ARG A 289 12.77 -6.12 -8.08
N TYR A 290 13.24 -7.11 -7.33
CA TYR A 290 14.35 -7.00 -6.37
C TYR A 290 14.04 -6.14 -5.12
N GLY A 291 12.76 -5.81 -4.89
CA GLY A 291 12.28 -5.04 -3.75
C GLY A 291 12.30 -5.77 -2.40
N GLY A 292 12.61 -7.08 -2.35
CA GLY A 292 12.59 -7.84 -1.07
C GLY A 292 13.53 -7.26 -0.01
N LEU A 293 13.13 -7.24 1.27
CA LEU A 293 13.89 -6.65 2.37
C LEU A 293 15.00 -7.58 2.89
N VAL A 294 14.66 -8.83 3.13
CA VAL A 294 15.56 -9.94 3.43
C VAL A 294 15.80 -10.65 2.10
N GLY A 295 17.07 -10.81 1.67
CA GLY A 295 17.39 -11.45 0.39
C GLY A 295 17.00 -12.93 0.33
N GLU A 296 17.58 -13.68 -0.60
CA GLU A 296 17.36 -15.14 -0.67
C GLU A 296 17.93 -15.88 0.56
N ASP A 297 18.89 -15.27 1.25
CA ASP A 297 19.53 -15.82 2.44
C ASP A 297 19.20 -14.97 3.68
N ALA A 298 18.47 -15.56 4.62
CA ALA A 298 18.13 -14.93 5.90
C ALA A 298 19.36 -14.74 6.82
N ILE A 299 20.48 -15.41 6.56
CA ILE A 299 21.72 -15.29 7.34
C ILE A 299 22.46 -14.00 6.97
N ASN A 300 22.33 -13.55 5.72
CA ASN A 300 22.98 -12.34 5.19
C ASN A 300 21.91 -11.39 4.61
N PRO A 301 21.13 -10.72 5.47
CA PRO A 301 20.06 -9.83 5.00
C PRO A 301 20.63 -8.63 4.25
N LYS A 302 19.83 -8.04 3.36
CA LYS A 302 20.25 -6.88 2.56
C LYS A 302 20.51 -5.65 3.44
N PRO A 303 21.31 -4.66 2.98
CA PRO A 303 21.49 -3.38 3.65
C PRO A 303 20.17 -2.72 4.07
N ALA A 304 19.13 -2.79 3.24
CA ALA A 304 17.81 -2.23 3.54
C ALA A 304 17.17 -2.83 4.82
N PHE A 305 17.34 -4.13 5.09
CA PHE A 305 16.86 -4.74 6.33
C PHE A 305 17.59 -4.19 7.56
N GLN A 306 18.91 -3.99 7.46
CA GLN A 306 19.70 -3.41 8.55
C GLN A 306 19.30 -1.96 8.81
N ALA A 307 19.08 -1.17 7.76
CA ALA A 307 18.55 0.18 7.86
C ALA A 307 17.16 0.20 8.51
N PHE A 308 16.25 -0.68 8.09
CA PHE A 308 14.90 -0.79 8.67
C PHE A 308 14.94 -1.14 10.16
N LYS A 309 15.76 -2.13 10.53
CA LYS A 309 15.94 -2.52 11.93
C LYS A 309 16.47 -1.35 12.75
N TYR A 310 17.53 -0.70 12.29
CA TYR A 310 18.14 0.44 12.98
C TYR A 310 17.15 1.61 13.11
N LEU A 311 16.44 1.94 12.04
CA LEU A 311 15.43 3.00 12.04
C LEU A 311 14.36 2.75 13.09
N ASN A 312 13.80 1.53 13.16
CA ASN A 312 12.79 1.18 14.15
C ASN A 312 13.34 1.20 15.57
N GLU A 313 14.56 0.70 15.80
CA GLU A 313 15.22 0.76 17.12
C GLU A 313 15.42 2.21 17.61
N LYS A 314 15.59 3.17 16.70
CA LYS A 314 15.79 4.58 17.04
C LYS A 314 14.50 5.38 17.13
N LEU A 315 13.59 5.24 16.17
CA LEU A 315 12.51 6.20 15.94
C LEU A 315 11.10 5.65 16.18
N ALA A 316 10.87 4.33 16.23
CA ALA A 316 9.50 3.77 16.26
C ALA A 316 8.65 4.22 17.47
N ARG A 317 9.28 4.73 18.53
CA ARG A 317 8.61 5.24 19.75
C ARG A 317 8.75 6.74 19.94
N MET A 318 9.32 7.45 18.96
CA MET A 318 9.50 8.90 19.00
C MET A 318 8.36 9.60 18.26
N SER A 319 8.05 10.83 18.66
CA SER A 319 7.10 11.70 17.97
C SER A 319 7.83 12.62 17.00
N TYR A 320 7.38 12.68 15.75
CA TYR A 320 7.85 13.70 14.82
C TYR A 320 7.34 15.09 15.23
N ILE A 321 8.21 16.10 15.26
CA ILE A 321 7.84 17.47 15.66
C ILE A 321 8.12 18.54 14.61
N GLY A 322 8.86 18.21 13.54
CA GLY A 322 9.09 19.15 12.46
C GLY A 322 10.32 18.82 11.61
N GLU A 323 10.47 19.58 10.55
CA GLU A 323 11.58 19.49 9.61
C GLU A 323 12.20 20.87 9.41
N THR A 324 13.47 20.91 9.02
CA THR A 324 14.16 22.17 8.78
C THR A 324 15.20 22.05 7.66
N PRO A 325 15.24 23.00 6.71
CA PRO A 325 16.32 23.07 5.75
C PRO A 325 17.62 23.45 6.47
N LEU A 326 18.70 22.76 6.11
CA LEU A 326 20.04 22.95 6.64
C LEU A 326 20.96 23.50 5.53
N SER A 327 22.18 23.90 5.91
CA SER A 327 23.18 24.39 4.95
C SER A 327 23.50 23.32 3.90
N ASN A 328 23.95 23.76 2.72
CA ASN A 328 24.44 22.89 1.64
C ASN A 328 23.40 21.89 1.08
N GLY A 329 22.11 22.23 1.10
CA GLY A 329 21.06 21.37 0.52
C GLY A 329 20.68 20.16 1.37
N LEU A 330 21.11 20.14 2.64
CA LEU A 330 20.70 19.15 3.63
C LEU A 330 19.29 19.46 4.14
N GLN A 331 18.54 18.41 4.47
CA GLN A 331 17.24 18.50 5.13
C GLN A 331 17.28 17.69 6.43
N GLY A 332 16.83 18.29 7.52
CA GLY A 332 16.70 17.63 8.82
C GLY A 332 15.25 17.34 9.19
N TYR A 333 14.99 16.18 9.77
CA TYR A 333 13.71 15.77 10.35
C TYR A 333 13.91 15.47 11.83
N ILE A 334 13.07 16.05 12.68
CA ILE A 334 13.27 16.10 14.12
C ILE A 334 12.21 15.23 14.80
N PHE A 335 12.71 14.29 15.59
CA PHE A 335 11.93 13.36 16.39
C PHE A 335 12.28 13.53 17.86
N VAL A 336 11.29 13.46 18.75
CA VAL A 336 11.50 13.56 20.20
C VAL A 336 10.83 12.41 20.95
N ASP A 337 11.48 11.94 22.01
CA ASP A 337 10.87 11.20 23.11
C ASP A 337 11.09 12.01 24.41
N ASP A 338 10.69 11.45 25.56
CA ASP A 338 10.82 12.15 26.85
C ASP A 338 12.27 12.49 27.23
N ASP A 339 13.26 11.79 26.65
CA ASP A 339 14.67 11.85 27.06
C ASP A 339 15.59 12.44 25.97
N ARG A 340 15.19 12.41 24.70
CA ARG A 340 16.08 12.66 23.56
C ARG A 340 15.38 13.35 22.39
N GLU A 341 16.16 14.18 21.73
CA GLU A 341 15.88 14.69 20.40
C GLU A 341 16.80 13.98 19.39
N THR A 342 16.22 13.43 18.33
CA THR A 342 16.93 12.74 17.25
C THR A 342 16.68 13.45 15.93
N TRP A 343 17.76 13.76 15.22
CA TRP A 343 17.71 14.36 13.89
C TRP A 343 18.05 13.29 12.85
N VAL A 344 17.19 13.13 11.85
CA VAL A 344 17.50 12.39 10.63
C VAL A 344 17.82 13.39 9.54
N ILE A 345 19.01 13.30 8.95
CA ILE A 345 19.53 14.29 8.02
C ILE A 345 20.05 13.60 6.76
N TRP A 346 19.67 14.12 5.59
CA TRP A 346 20.23 13.70 4.31
C TRP A 346 20.33 14.86 3.32
N SER A 347 21.12 14.68 2.26
CA SER A 347 21.18 15.58 1.12
C SER A 347 20.07 15.26 0.13
N GLN A 348 19.34 16.29 -0.30
CA GLN A 348 18.21 16.12 -1.21
C GLN A 348 18.63 15.66 -2.61
N ASP A 349 19.86 15.98 -3.03
CA ASP A 349 20.43 15.61 -4.34
C ASP A 349 21.27 14.33 -4.31
N GLU A 350 21.22 13.58 -3.21
CA GLU A 350 21.99 12.34 -2.98
C GLU A 350 23.52 12.53 -2.96
N SER A 351 24.01 13.77 -3.10
CA SER A 351 25.44 14.05 -3.08
C SER A 351 25.99 14.10 -1.65
N PRO A 352 27.21 13.61 -1.37
CA PRO A 352 27.81 13.74 -0.05
C PRO A 352 28.02 15.21 0.34
N GLN A 353 27.52 15.60 1.52
CA GLN A 353 27.66 16.95 2.07
C GLN A 353 28.34 16.92 3.43
N ALA A 354 29.22 17.89 3.68
CA ALA A 354 29.81 18.10 4.99
C ALA A 354 28.88 18.96 5.86
N MET A 355 28.76 18.57 7.13
CA MET A 355 28.01 19.30 8.15
C MET A 355 28.80 19.29 9.46
N GLU A 356 28.87 20.44 10.12
CA GLU A 356 29.36 20.53 11.49
C GLU A 356 28.19 20.25 12.45
N LEU A 357 28.37 19.28 13.34
CA LEU A 357 27.39 18.99 14.39
C LEU A 357 27.49 20.07 15.48
N PRO A 358 26.36 20.50 16.08
CA PRO A 358 26.37 21.40 17.22
C PRO A 358 27.25 20.81 18.35
N SER A 359 28.13 21.65 18.90
CA SER A 359 29.08 21.30 19.98
C SER A 359 28.41 21.10 21.33
#